data_AF-A0AAV3IW26-F1
#
_entry.id   AF-A0AAV3IW26-F1
#
_cell.length_a   1.000
_cell.length_b   1.000
_cell.length_c   1.000
_cell.angle_alpha   90.00
_cell.angle_beta   90.00
_cell.angle_gamma   90.00
#
_symmetry.space_group_name_H-M   'P 1'
#
loop_
_entity.id
_entity.type
_entity.pdbx_description
1 polymer ?
#
loop_
_entity_poly.entity_id
_entity_poly.type
_entity_poly.pdbx_seq_one_letter_code
_entity_poly.pdbx_strand_id
1 'polypeptide(L)'
;MLHREILSPEEVLERMPNLSEGLFAIRCKLTNKTYQIILYKYQEDYFLIENPALISVLLKKDQSFFGTPEQLLNEIERSFEENHYQPASKEWVNLDLNTLKRLTNVKIKFFDLEE
;
A
#
# COMPACT_ATOMS: atom_id res chain seq x y z
N MET A 1 -11.95 -14.22 3.25
CA MET A 1 -10.53 -14.34 3.70
C MET A 1 -9.77 -13.26 2.98
N LEU A 2 -8.91 -12.51 3.68
CA LEU A 2 -8.17 -11.42 3.05
C LEU A 2 -7.20 -11.96 2.00
N HIS A 3 -7.44 -11.60 0.73
CA HIS A 3 -6.55 -11.99 -0.36
C HIS A 3 -5.31 -11.09 -0.37
N ARG A 4 -4.13 -11.72 -0.52
CA ARG A 4 -2.85 -11.02 -0.44
C ARG A 4 -1.87 -11.58 -1.44
N GLU A 5 -1.22 -10.68 -2.16
CA GLU A 5 -0.21 -11.02 -3.16
C GLU A 5 1.08 -10.24 -2.90
N ILE A 6 2.19 -10.78 -3.42
CA ILE A 6 3.46 -10.05 -3.51
C ILE A 6 3.61 -9.63 -4.97
N LEU A 7 3.65 -8.33 -5.21
CA LEU A 7 3.76 -7.77 -6.55
C LEU A 7 5.09 -7.05 -6.74
N SER A 8 5.59 -7.08 -7.97
CA SER A 8 6.61 -6.17 -8.48
C SER A 8 6.02 -4.78 -8.74
N PRO A 9 6.85 -3.72 -8.76
CA PRO A 9 6.40 -2.38 -9.14
C PRO A 9 5.73 -2.34 -10.53
N GLU A 10 6.21 -3.16 -11.49
CA GLU A 10 5.63 -3.29 -12.81
C GLU A 10 4.20 -3.86 -12.78
N GLU A 11 3.98 -4.95 -12.05
CA GLU A 11 2.64 -5.53 -11.90
C GLU A 11 1.66 -4.56 -11.23
N VAL A 12 2.15 -3.77 -10.26
CA VAL A 12 1.33 -2.72 -9.63
C VAL A 12 0.94 -1.66 -10.65
N LEU A 13 1.87 -1.18 -11.48
CA LEU A 13 1.58 -0.20 -12.53
C LEU A 13 0.55 -0.71 -13.55
N GLU A 14 0.59 -2.01 -13.88
CA GLU A 14 -0.35 -2.64 -14.81
C GLU A 14 -1.75 -2.82 -14.21
N ARG A 15 -1.84 -3.16 -12.92
CA ARG A 15 -3.14 -3.36 -12.23
C ARG A 15 -3.80 -2.06 -11.80
N MET A 16 -3.02 -1.06 -11.40
CA MET A 16 -3.52 0.19 -10.80
C MET A 16 -4.64 0.89 -11.59
N PRO A 17 -4.65 0.93 -12.94
CA PRO A 17 -5.72 1.57 -13.70
C PRO A 17 -7.06 0.83 -13.68
N ASN A 18 -7.04 -0.49 -13.46
CA ASN A 18 -8.23 -1.34 -13.51
C ASN A 18 -8.74 -1.72 -12.12
N LEU A 19 -7.94 -1.47 -11.08
CA LEU A 19 -8.33 -1.64 -9.69
C LEU A 19 -9.22 -0.48 -9.28
N SER A 20 -10.36 -0.74 -8.66
CA SER A 20 -11.23 0.25 -8.03
C SER A 20 -10.82 0.50 -6.58
N GLU A 21 -10.49 -0.54 -5.82
CA GLU A 21 -10.07 -0.41 -4.44
C GLU A 21 -8.93 -1.37 -4.08
N GLY A 22 -7.95 -0.89 -3.31
CA GLY A 22 -6.97 -1.80 -2.74
C GLY A 22 -5.85 -1.11 -1.98
N LEU A 23 -5.07 -1.92 -1.27
CA LEU A 23 -3.99 -1.45 -0.40
C LEU A 23 -2.65 -2.03 -0.83
N PHE A 24 -1.64 -1.16 -0.95
CA PHE A 24 -0.28 -1.50 -1.32
C PHE A 24 0.66 -1.11 -0.19
N ALA A 25 1.22 -2.10 0.47
CA ALA A 25 2.25 -1.90 1.48
C ALA A 25 3.63 -2.06 0.80
N ILE A 26 4.31 -0.93 0.54
CA ILE A 26 5.56 -0.87 -0.22
C ILE A 26 6.74 -0.68 0.74
N ARG A 27 7.76 -1.53 0.59
CA ARG A 27 9.02 -1.44 1.32
C ARG A 27 10.21 -1.64 0.40
N CYS A 28 11.15 -0.71 0.43
CA CYS A 28 12.43 -0.83 -0.28
C CYS A 28 13.59 -0.44 0.64
N LYS A 29 14.61 -1.30 0.76
CA LYS A 29 15.77 -1.04 1.63
C LYS A 29 16.86 -0.32 0.84
N LEU A 30 17.02 0.98 1.00
CA LEU A 30 18.12 1.73 0.40
C LEU A 30 19.35 1.66 1.31
N THR A 31 20.52 2.08 0.80
CA THR A 31 21.80 2.01 1.52
C THR A 31 21.75 2.62 2.92
N ASN A 32 21.07 3.76 3.08
CA ASN A 32 21.05 4.53 4.35
C ASN A 32 19.64 4.73 4.94
N LYS A 33 18.58 4.36 4.21
CA LYS A 33 17.18 4.57 4.62
C LYS A 33 16.31 3.43 4.12
N THR A 34 15.23 3.14 4.81
CA THR A 34 14.18 2.25 4.28
C THR A 34 13.05 3.13 3.78
N TYR A 35 12.75 3.06 2.49
CA TYR A 35 11.53 3.64 1.93
C TYR A 35 10.36 2.74 2.31
N GLN A 36 9.34 3.32 2.95
CA GLN A 36 8.19 2.62 3.49
C GLN A 36 6.96 3.49 3.29
N ILE A 37 6.00 3.01 2.51
CA ILE A 37 4.71 3.68 2.35
C ILE A 37 3.60 2.65 2.37
N ILE A 38 2.42 3.09 2.81
CA ILE A 38 1.17 2.38 2.61
C ILE A 38 0.33 3.25 1.69
N LEU A 39 0.07 2.76 0.49
CA LEU A 39 -0.76 3.42 -0.51
C LEU A 39 -2.12 2.74 -0.54
N TYR A 40 -3.17 3.49 -0.27
CA TYR A 40 -4.54 3.06 -0.44
C TYR A 40 -5.12 3.73 -1.69
N LYS A 41 -5.72 2.94 -2.57
CA LYS A 41 -6.46 3.42 -3.73
C LYS A 41 -7.94 3.20 -3.49
N TYR A 42 -8.74 4.23 -3.75
CA TYR A 42 -10.20 4.15 -3.73
C TYR A 42 -10.76 4.95 -4.91
N GLN A 43 -11.40 4.26 -5.84
CA GLN A 43 -11.83 4.81 -7.12
C GLN A 43 -10.65 5.55 -7.81
N GLU A 44 -10.80 6.81 -8.19
CA GLU A 44 -9.73 7.60 -8.81
C GLU A 44 -8.74 8.22 -7.80
N ASP A 45 -9.04 8.13 -6.50
CA ASP A 45 -8.28 8.77 -5.45
C ASP A 45 -7.19 7.86 -4.87
N TYR A 46 -6.12 8.49 -4.41
CA TYR A 46 -4.97 7.83 -3.81
C TYR A 46 -4.65 8.49 -2.47
N PHE A 47 -4.34 7.67 -1.47
CA PHE A 47 -4.05 8.12 -0.12
C PHE A 47 -2.81 7.42 0.42
N LEU A 48 -1.87 8.20 0.95
CA LEU A 48 -0.76 7.67 1.74
C LEU A 48 -1.22 7.55 3.18
N ILE A 49 -1.27 6.32 3.69
CA ILE A 49 -1.63 6.04 5.08
C ILE A 49 -0.37 6.15 5.94
N GLU A 50 -0.39 7.08 6.89
CA GLU A 50 0.74 7.40 7.78
C GLU A 50 0.56 6.80 9.18
N ASN A 51 -0.49 6.00 9.40
CA ASN A 51 -0.76 5.37 10.68
C ASN A 51 0.40 4.45 11.12
N PRO A 52 1.11 4.77 12.22
CA PRO A 52 2.26 3.99 12.68
C PRO A 52 1.93 2.53 13.02
N ALA A 53 0.71 2.26 13.49
CA ALA A 53 0.27 0.91 13.82
C ALA A 53 0.17 0.06 12.55
N LEU A 54 -0.48 0.57 11.51
CA LEU A 54 -0.57 -0.10 10.20
C LEU A 54 0.81 -0.27 9.56
N ILE A 55 1.68 0.74 9.60
CA ILE A 55 3.06 0.63 9.11
C ILE A 55 3.80 -0.51 9.81
N SER A 56 3.67 -0.61 11.14
CA SER A 56 4.31 -1.67 11.91
C SER A 56 3.78 -3.05 11.52
N VAL A 57 2.47 -3.19 11.39
CA VAL A 57 1.83 -4.47 11.08
C VAL A 57 2.08 -4.90 9.63
N LEU A 58 1.86 -4.02 8.66
CA LEU A 58 1.88 -4.38 7.23
C LEU A 58 3.30 -4.47 6.65
N LEU A 59 4.22 -3.60 7.12
CA LEU A 59 5.57 -3.48 6.53
C LEU A 59 6.69 -4.08 7.39
N LYS A 60 6.51 -4.19 8.72
CA LYS A 60 7.56 -4.69 9.62
C LYS A 60 7.32 -6.12 10.11
N LYS A 61 6.07 -6.51 10.36
CA LYS A 61 5.73 -7.89 10.78
C LYS A 61 5.38 -8.75 9.56
N ASP A 62 5.93 -9.95 9.49
CA ASP A 62 5.61 -10.94 8.45
C ASP A 62 4.43 -11.85 8.84
N GLN A 63 3.70 -11.50 9.90
CA GLN A 63 2.53 -12.24 10.36
C GLN A 63 1.24 -11.70 9.74
N SER A 64 0.32 -12.62 9.44
CA SER A 64 -1.06 -12.33 9.05
C SER A 64 -1.83 -11.78 10.26
N PHE A 65 -1.93 -10.45 10.37
CA PHE A 65 -2.65 -9.81 11.47
C PHE A 65 -4.14 -9.62 11.18
N PHE A 66 -4.50 -9.47 9.91
CA PHE A 66 -5.88 -9.29 9.45
C PHE A 66 -6.37 -10.59 8.80
N GLY A 67 -7.50 -11.12 9.29
CA GLY A 67 -8.11 -12.33 8.75
C GLY A 67 -9.10 -12.06 7.61
N THR A 68 -9.68 -10.86 7.57
CA THR A 68 -10.70 -10.46 6.59
C THR A 68 -10.46 -9.04 6.06
N PRO A 69 -10.97 -8.71 4.86
CA PRO A 69 -10.91 -7.35 4.30
C PRO A 69 -11.52 -6.29 5.22
N GLU A 70 -12.65 -6.58 5.86
CA GLU A 70 -13.37 -5.62 6.71
C GLU A 70 -12.54 -5.19 7.92
N GLN A 71 -11.72 -6.10 8.48
CA GLN A 71 -10.81 -5.75 9.57
C GLN A 71 -9.73 -4.76 9.13
N LEU A 72 -9.23 -4.89 7.90
CA LEU A 72 -8.23 -3.97 7.35
C LEU A 72 -8.87 -2.64 6.99
N LEU A 73 -10.06 -2.66 6.38
CA LEU A 73 -10.84 -1.46 6.06
C LEU A 73 -11.16 -0.63 7.29
N ASN A 74 -11.61 -1.25 8.39
CA ASN A 74 -11.86 -0.54 9.65
C ASN A 74 -10.62 0.21 10.17
N GLU A 75 -9.41 -0.33 9.99
CA GLU A 75 -8.17 0.36 10.41
C GLU A 75 -7.76 1.46 9.43
N ILE A 76 -8.07 1.31 8.14
CA ILE A 76 -7.92 2.37 7.13
C ILE A 76 -8.87 3.53 7.46
N GLU A 77 -10.15 3.25 7.74
CA GLU A 77 -11.17 4.22 8.16
C GLU A 77 -10.75 4.97 9.42
N ARG A 78 -10.28 4.26 10.46
CA ARG A 78 -9.71 4.91 11.65
C ARG A 78 -8.55 5.84 11.31
N SER A 79 -7.71 5.46 10.36
CA SER A 79 -6.60 6.31 9.91
C SER A 79 -7.11 7.59 9.24
N PHE A 80 -8.25 7.55 8.56
CA PHE A 80 -8.92 8.75 8.04
C PHE A 80 -9.52 9.61 9.17
N GLU A 81 -10.24 9.00 10.10
CA GLU A 81 -10.86 9.68 11.25
C GLU A 81 -9.82 10.41 12.12
N GLU A 82 -8.67 9.78 12.34
CA GLU A 82 -7.56 10.33 13.13
C GLU A 82 -6.63 11.24 12.32
N ASN A 83 -6.92 11.51 11.04
CA ASN A 83 -6.11 12.31 10.13
C ASN A 83 -4.66 11.78 9.94
N HIS A 84 -4.50 10.47 10.00
CA HIS A 84 -3.26 9.75 9.71
C HIS A 84 -3.15 9.36 8.23
N TYR A 85 -3.46 10.31 7.34
CA TYR A 85 -3.34 10.13 5.90
C TYR A 85 -2.96 11.42 5.18
N GLN A 86 -2.43 11.27 3.96
CA GLN A 86 -2.22 12.37 3.03
C GLN A 86 -2.78 12.00 1.66
N PRO A 87 -3.58 12.85 1.01
CA PRO A 87 -3.94 12.67 -0.39
C PRO A 87 -2.69 12.64 -1.28
N ALA A 88 -2.66 11.73 -2.23
CA ALA A 88 -1.62 11.63 -3.25
C ALA A 88 -2.22 11.82 -4.64
N SER A 89 -1.45 12.42 -5.55
CA SER A 89 -1.85 12.49 -6.94
C SER A 89 -1.43 11.23 -7.69
N LYS A 90 -2.18 10.87 -8.74
CA LYS A 90 -1.87 9.75 -9.62
C LYS A 90 -0.47 9.89 -10.24
N GLU A 91 -0.06 11.11 -10.57
CA GLU A 91 1.27 11.41 -11.14
C GLU A 91 2.38 11.09 -10.14
N TRP A 92 2.19 11.44 -8.86
CA TRP A 92 3.15 11.11 -7.80
C TRP A 92 3.27 9.60 -7.59
N VAL A 93 2.13 8.90 -7.52
CA VAL A 93 2.10 7.44 -7.41
C VAL A 93 2.82 6.78 -8.59
N ASN A 94 2.53 7.24 -9.81
CA ASN A 94 3.19 6.73 -11.01
C ASN A 94 4.69 7.02 -11.01
N LEU A 95 5.11 8.22 -10.58
CA LEU A 95 6.53 8.58 -10.49
C LEU A 95 7.27 7.68 -9.51
N ASP A 96 6.69 7.44 -8.34
CA ASP A 96 7.26 6.56 -7.30
C ASP A 96 7.39 5.14 -7.83
N LEU A 97 6.32 4.55 -8.39
CA LEU A 97 6.35 3.20 -8.94
C LEU A 97 7.33 3.06 -10.10
N ASN A 98 7.40 4.05 -11.01
CA ASN A 98 8.36 4.08 -12.12
C ASN A 98 9.83 4.24 -11.66
N THR A 99 10.04 4.75 -10.46
CA THR A 99 11.36 4.80 -9.83
C THR A 99 11.68 3.47 -9.16
N LEU A 100 10.73 2.93 -8.39
CA LEU A 100 10.86 1.66 -7.67
C LEU A 100 11.13 0.48 -8.62
N LYS A 101 10.52 0.45 -9.81
CA LYS A 101 10.77 -0.59 -10.82
C LYS A 101 12.24 -0.74 -11.24
N ARG A 102 13.04 0.33 -11.06
CA ARG A 102 14.48 0.32 -11.38
C ARG A 102 15.33 -0.27 -10.25
N LEU A 103 14.73 -0.64 -9.12
CA LEU A 103 15.40 -1.15 -7.94
C LEU A 103 15.15 -2.65 -7.80
N THR A 104 16.16 -3.38 -7.33
CA THR A 104 16.12 -4.86 -7.24
C THR A 104 15.58 -5.40 -5.92
N ASN A 105 15.28 -4.53 -4.95
CA ASN A 105 14.97 -4.92 -3.57
C ASN A 105 13.70 -4.24 -3.04
N VAL A 106 12.70 -4.11 -3.92
CA VAL A 106 11.36 -3.64 -3.58
C VAL A 106 10.49 -4.84 -3.21
N LYS A 107 9.76 -4.71 -2.10
CA LYS A 107 8.70 -5.64 -1.72
C LYS A 107 7.39 -4.86 -1.67
N ILE A 108 6.44 -5.23 -2.52
CA ILE A 108 5.08 -4.68 -2.47
C ILE A 108 4.15 -5.80 -2.05
N LYS A 109 3.48 -5.61 -0.91
CA LYS A 109 2.41 -6.50 -0.47
C LYS A 109 1.09 -5.86 -0.89
N PHE A 110 0.38 -6.49 -1.82
CA PHE A 110 -0.92 -6.06 -2.28
C PHE A 110 -2.01 -6.78 -1.47
N PHE A 111 -3.04 -6.03 -1.10
CA PHE A 111 -4.25 -6.53 -0.49
C PHE A 111 -5.40 -6.14 -1.38
N ASP A 112 -6.08 -7.16 -1.88
CA ASP A 112 -7.30 -6.99 -2.64
C ASP A 112 -8.45 -6.71 -1.67
N LEU A 113 -9.14 -5.61 -1.92
CA LEU A 113 -10.24 -5.12 -1.11
C LEU A 113 -11.51 -4.98 -1.96
N GLU A 114 -11.48 -5.38 -3.23
CA GLU A 114 -12.68 -5.49 -4.05
C GLU A 114 -13.55 -6.67 -3.56
N GLU A 115 -14.85 -6.43 -3.40
CA GLU A 115 -15.84 -7.47 -3.08
C GLU A 115 -16.19 -8.34 -4.30
#